data_AF-A0A917HA73-F1
#
_entry.id   AF-A0A917HA73-F1
#
_cell.length_a   1.000
_cell.length_b   1.000
_cell.length_c   1.000
_cell.angle_alpha   90.00
_cell.angle_beta   90.00
_cell.angle_gamma   90.00
#
_symmetry.space_group_name_H-M   'P 1'
#
loop_
_entity.id
_entity.type
_entity.pdbx_description
1 polymer ?
#
loop_
_entity_poly.entity_id
_entity_poly.type
_entity_poly.pdbx_seq_one_letter_code
_entity_poly.pdbx_strand_id
1 'polypeptide(L)'
;MSQSAGQNPETVDGPTQEEFVAWVQEFLSGLESVDRASNRHWCPQWWAHTEAVDRLAALHTQWLVATEENSMSSWWVDHFDRHATVLFSPHGPFGECGTHHVDKGARRTLAAEQPPAGWSW
;
A
#
# COMPACT_ATOMS: atom_id res chain seq x y z
N MET A 1 5.97 49.75 15.16
CA MET A 1 5.69 49.20 13.81
C MET A 1 6.34 47.83 13.79
N SER A 2 5.63 46.74 14.13
CA SER A 2 4.74 45.99 13.22
C SER A 2 5.59 45.53 12.02
N GLN A 3 5.98 44.28 11.83
CA GLN A 3 5.27 43.00 11.72
C GLN A 3 6.33 42.03 11.13
N SER A 4 6.30 40.71 11.16
CA SER A 4 5.42 39.68 11.68
C SER A 4 6.27 38.41 11.78
N ALA A 5 6.03 37.61 12.80
CA ALA A 5 6.46 36.22 12.83
C ALA A 5 5.82 35.49 11.64
N GLY A 6 6.65 34.98 10.73
CA GLY A 6 6.22 33.98 9.77
C GLY A 6 5.99 32.68 10.53
N GLN A 7 4.73 32.39 10.83
CA GLN A 7 4.31 31.06 11.26
C GLN A 7 4.70 30.07 10.16
N ASN A 8 5.62 29.16 10.48
CA ASN A 8 5.89 28.00 9.67
C ASN A 8 4.63 27.13 9.74
N PRO A 9 3.97 26.76 8.63
CA PRO A 9 2.85 25.84 8.71
C PRO A 9 3.42 24.52 9.23
N GLU A 10 2.95 24.08 10.39
CA GLU A 10 3.21 22.74 10.89
C GLU A 10 2.75 21.77 9.81
N THR A 11 3.71 21.22 9.06
CA THR A 11 3.47 20.06 8.22
C THR A 11 2.99 18.98 9.17
N VAL A 12 1.73 18.57 9.04
CA VAL A 12 1.27 17.31 9.61
C VAL A 12 2.05 16.24 8.86
N ASP A 13 3.23 15.90 9.40
CA ASP A 13 4.10 14.92 8.77
C ASP A 13 3.38 13.58 8.88
N GLY A 14 3.02 13.02 7.72
CA GLY A 14 2.55 11.65 7.65
C GLY A 14 3.66 10.68 8.11
N PRO A 15 3.33 9.39 8.28
CA PRO A 15 4.32 8.42 8.71
C PRO A 15 5.53 8.40 7.76
N THR A 16 6.71 8.32 8.36
CA THR A 16 7.97 8.18 7.65
C THR A 16 8.04 6.87 6.87
N GLN A 17 8.94 6.80 5.89
CA GLN A 17 9.21 5.55 5.17
C GLN A 17 9.69 4.44 6.11
N GLU A 18 10.45 4.79 7.15
CA GLU A 18 10.98 3.86 8.14
C GLU A 18 9.85 3.25 8.98
N GLU A 19 8.92 4.06 9.47
CA GLU A 19 7.71 3.60 10.18
C GLU A 19 6.85 2.70 9.31
N PHE A 20 6.66 3.06 8.04
CA PHE A 20 5.92 2.22 7.09
C PHE A 20 6.60 0.86 6.89
N VAL A 21 7.92 0.83 6.70
CA VAL A 21 8.68 -0.41 6.55
C VAL A 21 8.61 -1.26 7.81
N ALA A 22 8.77 -0.65 9.00
CA ALA A 22 8.64 -1.34 10.28
C ALA A 22 7.25 -1.95 10.45
N TRP A 23 6.19 -1.20 10.13
CA TRP A 23 4.82 -1.71 10.16
C TRP A 23 4.62 -2.94 9.27
N VAL A 24 5.16 -2.94 8.04
CA VAL A 24 5.09 -4.13 7.18
C VAL A 24 5.88 -5.31 7.77
N GLN A 25 7.07 -5.07 8.31
CA GLN A 25 7.95 -6.14 8.81
C GLN A 25 7.49 -6.73 10.13
N GLU A 26 6.94 -5.93 11.04
CA GLU A 26 6.67 -6.32 12.42
C GLU A 26 5.20 -6.65 12.66
N PHE A 27 4.28 -5.88 12.06
CA PHE A 27 2.85 -6.09 12.24
C PHE A 27 2.29 -7.02 11.15
N LEU A 28 2.44 -6.64 9.89
CA LEU A 28 1.80 -7.35 8.77
C LEU A 28 2.33 -8.77 8.60
N SER A 29 3.64 -8.98 8.79
CA SER A 29 4.25 -10.31 8.67
C SER A 29 3.78 -11.31 9.74
N GLY A 30 3.41 -10.81 10.93
CA GLY A 30 2.87 -11.62 12.03
C GLY A 30 1.38 -11.88 11.94
N LEU A 31 0.69 -11.15 11.06
CA LEU A 31 -0.77 -11.12 10.95
C LEU A 31 -1.34 -12.33 10.19
N GLU A 32 -0.63 -12.76 9.15
CA GLU A 32 -1.15 -13.67 8.15
C GLU A 32 -0.15 -14.78 7.82
N SER A 33 -0.55 -16.03 8.03
CA SER A 33 0.19 -17.19 7.52
C SER A 33 -0.09 -17.36 6.03
N VAL A 34 0.81 -16.85 5.20
CA VAL A 34 0.72 -16.96 3.74
C VAL A 34 1.46 -18.22 3.29
N ASP A 35 0.69 -19.20 2.84
CA ASP A 35 1.22 -20.44 2.27
C ASP A 35 0.86 -20.57 0.79
N ARG A 36 1.86 -20.79 -0.05
CA ARG A 36 1.67 -20.99 -1.50
C ARG A 36 0.93 -22.28 -1.79
N ALA A 37 1.04 -23.31 -0.95
CA ALA A 37 0.22 -24.53 -1.09
C ALA A 37 -1.27 -24.25 -0.79
N SER A 38 -1.56 -23.16 -0.08
CA SER A 38 -2.91 -22.63 0.15
C SER A 38 -3.35 -21.60 -0.91
N ASN A 39 -2.68 -21.54 -2.07
CA ASN A 39 -2.90 -20.54 -3.12
C ASN A 39 -2.80 -19.09 -2.62
N ARG A 40 -1.97 -18.83 -1.61
CA ARG A 40 -1.66 -17.48 -1.16
C ARG A 40 -0.20 -17.15 -1.41
N HIS A 41 0.07 -15.96 -1.93
CA HIS A 41 1.39 -15.56 -2.39
C HIS A 41 1.90 -14.35 -1.63
N TRP A 42 3.13 -14.42 -1.13
CA TRP A 42 3.86 -13.30 -0.55
C TRP A 42 5.29 -13.29 -1.10
N CYS A 43 5.81 -12.10 -1.38
CA CYS A 43 7.21 -11.92 -1.76
C CYS A 43 7.94 -11.18 -0.64
N PRO A 44 9.03 -11.73 -0.06
CA PRO A 44 9.82 -11.03 0.96
C PRO A 44 10.36 -9.69 0.50
N GLN A 45 10.62 -9.54 -0.81
CA GLN A 45 11.01 -8.28 -1.45
C GLN A 45 9.76 -7.51 -1.93
N TRP A 46 8.77 -7.35 -1.05
CA TRP A 46 7.47 -6.74 -1.36
C TRP A 46 7.59 -5.34 -1.98
N TRP A 47 8.63 -4.58 -1.59
CA TRP A 47 8.93 -3.25 -2.11
C TRP A 47 9.26 -3.23 -3.61
N ALA A 48 9.62 -4.37 -4.21
CA ALA A 48 9.85 -4.49 -5.64
C ALA A 48 8.53 -4.51 -6.46
N HIS A 49 7.38 -4.60 -5.80
CA HIS A 49 6.07 -4.70 -6.42
C HIS A 49 5.27 -3.40 -6.20
N THR A 50 5.28 -2.48 -7.17
CA THR A 50 4.64 -1.15 -7.05
C THR A 50 3.20 -1.23 -6.55
N GLU A 51 2.36 -2.11 -7.13
CA GLU A 51 0.98 -2.27 -6.69
C GLU A 51 0.89 -2.77 -5.23
N ALA A 52 1.80 -3.62 -4.78
CA ALA A 52 1.83 -4.04 -3.37
C ALA A 52 2.19 -2.86 -2.46
N VAL A 53 3.19 -2.05 -2.84
CA VAL A 53 3.57 -0.84 -2.10
C VAL A 53 2.39 0.11 -1.97
N ASP A 54 1.69 0.40 -3.08
CA ASP A 54 0.54 1.31 -3.09
C ASP A 54 -0.59 0.81 -2.18
N ARG A 55 -0.91 -0.49 -2.25
CA ARG A 55 -1.93 -1.11 -1.40
C ARG A 55 -1.55 -1.11 0.08
N LEU A 56 -0.30 -1.44 0.39
CA LEU A 56 0.19 -1.46 1.77
C LEU A 56 0.26 -0.06 2.37
N ALA A 57 0.66 0.95 1.59
CA ALA A 57 0.66 2.34 2.03
C ALA A 57 -0.76 2.82 2.38
N ALA A 58 -1.75 2.51 1.54
CA ALA A 58 -3.15 2.82 1.83
C ALA A 58 -3.66 2.13 3.11
N LEU A 59 -3.31 0.86 3.31
CA LEU A 59 -3.64 0.12 4.53
C LEU A 59 -3.01 0.73 5.78
N HIS A 60 -1.73 1.12 5.70
CA HIS A 60 -1.01 1.74 6.81
C HIS A 60 -1.64 3.08 7.20
N THR A 61 -1.97 3.93 6.23
CA THR A 61 -2.66 5.20 6.51
C THR A 61 -3.97 4.99 7.26
N GLN A 62 -4.81 4.03 6.83
CA GLN A 62 -6.07 3.75 7.54
C GLN A 62 -5.84 3.03 8.87
N TRP A 63 -4.75 2.30 9.02
CA TRP A 63 -4.39 1.65 10.29
C TRP A 63 -4.03 2.69 11.36
N LEU A 64 -3.31 3.75 10.97
CA LEU A 64 -3.01 4.88 11.85
C LEU A 64 -4.28 5.58 12.33
N VAL A 65 -5.18 5.93 11.39
CA VAL A 65 -6.50 6.52 11.72
C VAL A 65 -7.27 5.62 12.68
N ALA A 66 -7.33 4.32 12.40
CA ALA A 66 -8.07 3.38 13.24
C ALA A 66 -7.45 3.17 14.62
N THR A 67 -6.13 3.35 14.75
CA THR A 67 -5.42 3.33 16.03
C THR A 67 -5.76 4.56 16.85
N GLU A 68 -5.80 5.75 16.23
CA GLU A 68 -6.17 7.01 16.89
C GLU A 68 -7.64 7.02 17.33
N GLU A 69 -8.54 6.53 16.48
CA GLU A 69 -9.99 6.53 16.73
C GLU A 69 -10.49 5.31 17.49
N ASN A 70 -9.61 4.36 17.85
CA ASN A 70 -9.96 3.07 18.46
C ASN A 70 -11.03 2.31 17.64
N SER A 71 -10.91 2.35 16.31
CA SER A 71 -11.85 1.78 15.31
C SER A 71 -11.26 0.58 14.56
N MET A 72 -10.28 -0.12 15.16
CA MET A 72 -9.56 -1.24 14.55
C MET A 72 -10.44 -2.35 13.98
N SER A 73 -11.59 -2.65 14.60
CA SER A 73 -12.52 -3.65 14.05
C SER A 73 -13.04 -3.26 12.67
N SER A 74 -13.31 -1.98 12.44
CA SER A 74 -13.72 -1.47 11.13
C SER A 74 -12.55 -1.49 10.15
N TRP A 75 -11.34 -1.16 10.59
CA TRP A 75 -10.15 -1.24 9.73
C TRP A 75 -9.94 -2.64 9.14
N TRP A 76 -10.13 -3.68 9.96
CA TRP A 76 -10.06 -5.07 9.51
C TRP A 76 -11.04 -5.37 8.38
N VAL A 77 -12.34 -5.12 8.64
CA VAL A 77 -13.42 -5.49 7.73
C VAL A 77 -13.46 -4.60 6.48
N ASP A 78 -13.22 -3.31 6.65
CA ASP A 78 -13.39 -2.32 5.59
C ASP A 78 -12.14 -2.11 4.74
N HIS A 79 -10.96 -2.35 5.29
CA HIS A 79 -9.71 -2.09 4.61
C HIS A 79 -8.88 -3.36 4.44
N PHE A 80 -8.47 -4.00 5.55
CA PHE A 80 -7.53 -5.10 5.49
C PHE A 80 -8.06 -6.27 4.67
N ASP A 81 -9.22 -6.83 5.01
CA ASP A 81 -9.74 -8.04 4.37
C ASP A 81 -9.91 -7.86 2.86
N ARG A 82 -10.42 -6.69 2.44
CA ARG A 82 -10.60 -6.36 1.03
C ARG A 82 -9.27 -6.31 0.28
N HIS A 83 -8.26 -5.66 0.84
CA HIS A 83 -6.93 -5.62 0.24
C HIS A 83 -6.23 -6.98 0.28
N ALA A 84 -6.39 -7.75 1.37
CA ALA A 84 -5.78 -9.07 1.57
C ALA A 84 -6.21 -10.06 0.48
N THR A 85 -7.50 -10.05 0.10
CA THR A 85 -8.01 -10.92 -0.99
C THR A 85 -7.27 -10.71 -2.31
N VAL A 86 -6.85 -9.47 -2.61
CA VAL A 86 -6.09 -9.17 -3.83
C VAL A 86 -4.60 -9.37 -3.61
N LEU A 87 -4.06 -8.83 -2.51
CA LEU A 87 -2.63 -8.82 -2.19
C LEU A 87 -2.05 -10.24 -2.23
N PHE A 88 -2.75 -11.19 -1.62
CA PHE A 88 -2.29 -12.57 -1.49
C PHE A 88 -2.80 -13.50 -2.61
N SER A 89 -3.63 -13.02 -3.54
CA SER A 89 -4.16 -13.84 -4.63
C SER A 89 -3.05 -14.39 -5.53
N PRO A 90 -3.20 -15.59 -6.11
CA PRO A 90 -2.33 -16.10 -7.17
C PRO A 90 -2.28 -15.21 -8.42
N HIS A 91 -3.29 -14.36 -8.60
CA HIS A 91 -3.35 -13.35 -9.66
C HIS A 91 -3.05 -11.93 -9.14
N GLY A 92 -2.81 -11.81 -7.84
CA GLY A 92 -2.44 -10.59 -7.14
C GLY A 92 -0.98 -10.20 -7.35
N PRO A 93 -0.50 -9.14 -6.69
CA PRO A 93 0.80 -8.53 -6.94
C PRO A 93 2.00 -9.47 -6.75
N PHE A 94 1.87 -10.52 -5.95
CA PHE A 94 2.93 -11.52 -5.73
C PHE A 94 2.76 -12.82 -6.52
N GLY A 95 1.62 -13.00 -7.20
CA GLY A 95 1.23 -14.24 -7.86
C GLY A 95 2.27 -14.86 -8.78
N GLU A 96 2.79 -14.06 -9.72
CA GLU A 96 3.78 -14.45 -10.72
C GLU A 96 5.24 -14.35 -10.21
N CYS A 97 5.45 -14.00 -8.94
CA CYS A 97 6.79 -13.87 -8.37
C CYS A 97 7.38 -15.26 -8.10
N GLY A 98 7.99 -15.86 -9.13
CA GLY A 98 8.38 -17.27 -9.15
C GLY A 98 9.82 -17.58 -8.73
N THR A 99 10.82 -16.86 -9.22
CA THR A 99 12.26 -17.10 -8.90
C THR A 99 13.16 -15.92 -9.31
N HIS A 100 12.75 -15.16 -10.32
CA HIS A 100 13.36 -13.88 -10.69
C HIS A 100 12.35 -12.76 -10.49
N HIS A 101 12.80 -11.66 -9.89
CA HIS A 101 12.07 -10.41 -9.89
C HIS A 101 11.91 -9.95 -11.33
N VAL A 102 10.70 -10.01 -11.85
CA VAL A 102 10.36 -9.34 -13.11
C VAL A 102 10.37 -7.85 -12.84
N ASP A 103 11.20 -7.11 -13.59
CA ASP A 103 11.27 -5.65 -13.49
C ASP A 103 9.90 -4.99 -13.69
N LYS A 104 9.79 -3.76 -13.16
CA LYS A 104 8.66 -2.85 -13.40
C LYS A 104 8.24 -2.92 -14.88
N GLY A 105 7.04 -3.43 -15.15
CA GLY A 105 6.42 -3.35 -16.49
C GLY A 105 5.99 -4.67 -17.11
N ALA A 106 6.37 -5.84 -16.57
CA ALA A 106 5.82 -7.11 -17.07
C ALA A 106 4.31 -7.24 -16.74
N ARG A 107 3.86 -6.64 -15.63
CA ARG A 107 2.44 -6.57 -15.29
C ARG A 107 1.78 -5.38 -15.98
N ARG A 108 0.92 -5.70 -16.94
CA ARG A 108 -0.18 -4.93 -17.56
C ARG A 108 -0.42 -3.54 -16.96
N THR A 109 0.44 -2.56 -17.24
CA THR A 109 0.05 -1.16 -17.12
C THR A 109 -1.11 -0.97 -18.08
N LEU A 110 -2.25 -0.48 -17.58
CA LEU A 110 -3.34 -0.11 -18.46
C LEU A 110 -2.83 1.02 -19.34
N ALA A 111 -2.66 0.75 -20.63
CA ALA A 111 -2.32 1.78 -21.58
C ALA A 111 -3.44 2.83 -21.56
N ALA A 112 -3.09 4.04 -21.16
CA ALA A 112 -3.97 5.19 -21.17
C ALA A 112 -3.34 6.23 -22.09
N GLU A 113 -3.95 6.43 -23.25
CA GLU A 113 -3.52 7.49 -24.18
C GLU A 113 -4.04 8.84 -23.68
N GLN A 114 -3.29 9.90 -23.96
CA GLN A 114 -3.77 11.27 -23.72
C GLN A 114 -5.04 11.49 -24.57
N PRO A 115 -6.11 12.05 -23.98
CA PRO A 115 -7.28 12.38 -24.76
C PRO A 115 -6.94 13.42 -25.84
N PRO A 116 -7.62 13.41 -27.00
CA PRO A 116 -7.39 14.38 -28.05
C PRO A 116 -7.55 15.82 -27.57
N ALA A 117 -6.86 16.76 -28.22
CA ALA A 117 -7.06 18.18 -27.96
C ALA A 117 -8.53 18.57 -28.18
N GLY A 118 -9.15 19.21 -27.18
CA GLY A 118 -10.56 19.59 -27.20
C GLY A 118 -11.54 18.54 -26.67
N TRP A 119 -11.05 17.42 -26.14
CA TRP A 119 -11.90 16.45 -25.44
C TRP A 119 -12.54 17.04 -24.18
N SER A 120 -13.83 16.79 -23.99
CA SER A 120 -14.60 17.13 -22.80
C SER A 120 -15.35 15.90 -22.29
N TRP A 121 -15.59 15.87 -20.98
CA TRP A 121 -16.33 14.83 -20.27
C TRP A 121 -17.85 15.06 -20.33
#